data_AF-A0A7K1JE52-F1
#
_entry.id   AF-A0A7K1JE52-F1
#
_cell.length_a   1.000
_cell.length_b   1.000
_cell.length_c   1.000
_cell.angle_alpha   90.00
_cell.angle_beta   90.00
_cell.angle_gamma   90.00
#
_symmetry.space_group_name_H-M   'P 1'
#
loop_
_entity.id
_entity.type
_entity.pdbx_description
1 polymer ?
#
loop_
_entity_poly.entity_id
_entity_poly.type
_entity_poly.pdbx_seq_one_letter_code
_entity_poly.pdbx_strand_id
1 'polypeptide(L)'
;MRREPIGANATRLYNTDARTYLRLNDLREAPWNHGFLANQMTRLERKAEWIADNRGIFDSLVYPLAKATQHYRSQRQTSRVVHDRSRDWASIQFLYPMVVTSAPLYKVDVSAEPYEPEVVDWVPMVREIRSGTLNGRYVIDTVHAGALGSYLDEHIGPFAADLQRLAQDDAERFITSGYEEG
;
A
#
# COMPACT_ATOMS: atom_id res chain seq x y z
N MET A 1 4.71 -18.71 6.56
CA MET A 1 4.90 -19.54 5.34
C MET A 1 4.41 -20.96 5.63
N ARG A 2 3.31 -21.43 5.03
CA ARG A 2 2.84 -22.82 5.27
C ARG A 2 3.58 -23.77 4.33
N ARG A 3 4.23 -24.77 4.91
CA ARG A 3 4.95 -25.84 4.21
C ARG A 3 4.09 -27.10 4.28
N GLU A 4 3.73 -27.65 3.13
CA GLU A 4 3.07 -28.96 3.07
C GLU A 4 3.99 -29.96 2.38
N PRO A 5 4.33 -31.08 3.03
CA PRO A 5 5.08 -32.14 2.40
C PRO A 5 4.23 -32.77 1.30
N ILE A 6 4.77 -32.85 0.08
CA ILE A 6 4.11 -33.53 -1.05
C ILE A 6 4.82 -34.84 -1.44
N GLY A 7 5.76 -35.30 -0.60
CA GLY A 7 6.57 -36.51 -0.81
C GLY A 7 7.86 -36.25 -1.61
N ALA A 8 8.76 -37.25 -1.65
CA ALA A 8 10.02 -37.22 -2.40
C ALA A 8 10.94 -36.00 -2.11
N ASN A 9 11.06 -35.61 -0.83
CA ASN A 9 11.78 -34.40 -0.39
C ASN A 9 11.28 -33.08 -1.01
N ALA A 10 10.10 -33.08 -1.64
CA ALA A 10 9.48 -31.87 -2.16
C ALA A 10 8.49 -31.29 -1.15
N THR A 11 8.58 -29.98 -0.95
CA THR A 11 7.68 -29.22 -0.07
C THR A 11 6.93 -28.20 -0.90
N ARG A 12 5.59 -28.22 -0.83
CA ARG A 12 4.75 -27.18 -1.41
C ARG A 12 4.80 -25.96 -0.52
N LEU A 13 5.32 -24.86 -1.06
CA LEU A 13 5.34 -23.57 -0.39
C LEU A 13 4.04 -22.83 -0.73
N TYR A 14 3.16 -22.68 0.26
CA TYR A 14 2.03 -21.77 0.12
C TYR A 14 2.54 -20.36 0.35
N ASN A 15 2.59 -19.58 -0.73
CA ASN A 15 2.89 -18.16 -0.67
C ASN A 15 1.61 -17.42 -0.23
N THR A 16 1.40 -17.35 1.08
CA THR A 16 0.35 -16.51 1.66
C THR A 16 0.81 -15.06 1.58
N ASP A 17 -0.04 -14.17 1.09
CA ASP A 17 0.24 -12.73 1.10
C ASP A 17 0.64 -12.27 2.50
N ALA A 18 1.67 -11.41 2.60
CA ALA A 18 2.22 -10.99 3.88
C ALA A 18 1.16 -10.34 4.78
N ARG A 19 0.17 -9.64 4.20
CA ARG A 19 -0.92 -9.01 4.96
C ARG A 19 -1.80 -10.06 5.62
N THR A 20 -2.08 -11.16 4.92
CA THR A 20 -2.85 -12.28 5.46
C THR A 20 -2.06 -13.05 6.51
N TYR A 21 -0.79 -13.36 6.23
CA TYR A 21 0.08 -14.09 7.17
C TYR A 21 0.28 -13.33 8.49
N LEU A 22 0.55 -12.02 8.39
CA LEU A 22 0.75 -11.14 9.53
C LEU A 22 -0.57 -10.64 10.14
N ARG A 23 -1.75 -11.06 9.62
CA ARG A 23 -3.09 -10.55 10.00
C ARG A 23 -3.20 -9.03 9.96
N LEU A 24 -2.47 -8.38 9.05
CA LEU A 24 -2.60 -6.95 8.82
C LEU A 24 -3.95 -6.60 8.18
N ASN A 25 -4.60 -7.57 7.52
CA ASN A 25 -5.97 -7.38 7.00
C ASN A 25 -7.01 -7.22 8.11
N ASP A 26 -6.72 -7.69 9.33
CA ASP A 26 -7.63 -7.57 10.47
C ASP A 26 -7.50 -6.19 11.14
N LEU A 27 -6.47 -5.42 10.79
CA LEU A 27 -6.28 -4.07 11.28
C LEU A 27 -7.25 -3.13 10.55
N ARG A 28 -8.16 -2.54 11.31
CA ARG A 28 -9.15 -1.59 10.78
C ARG A 28 -8.47 -0.43 10.05
N GLU A 29 -7.37 0.06 10.61
CA GLU A 29 -6.61 1.20 10.09
C GLU A 29 -5.64 0.81 8.97
N ALA A 30 -5.66 -0.44 8.49
CA ALA A 30 -4.81 -0.84 7.37
C ALA A 30 -5.11 0.00 6.12
N PRO A 31 -4.10 0.58 5.45
CA PRO A 31 -4.37 1.52 4.36
C PRO A 31 -5.04 0.97 3.10
N TRP A 32 -5.31 -0.33 3.07
CA TRP A 32 -6.06 -1.01 2.00
C TRP A 32 -7.49 -1.41 2.42
N ASN A 33 -7.92 -1.08 3.64
CA ASN A 33 -9.24 -1.44 4.20
C ASN A 33 -10.26 -0.29 4.17
N HIS A 34 -9.99 0.81 3.45
CA HIS A 34 -10.76 2.06 3.52
C HIS A 34 -12.16 2.07 2.87
N GLY A 35 -12.70 0.91 2.45
CA GLY A 35 -14.05 0.78 1.88
C GLY A 35 -14.21 1.37 0.46
N PHE A 36 -13.68 2.56 0.21
CA PHE A 36 -13.62 3.21 -1.09
C PHE A 36 -12.18 3.17 -1.64
N LEU A 37 -12.02 2.74 -2.90
CA LEU A 37 -10.74 2.76 -3.62
C LEU A 37 -10.97 3.38 -5.00
N ALA A 38 -10.46 4.59 -5.22
CA ALA A 38 -10.61 5.26 -6.51
C ALA A 38 -9.91 4.45 -7.60
N ASN A 39 -10.62 4.18 -8.70
CA ASN A 39 -10.07 3.56 -9.90
C ASN A 39 -9.82 4.59 -11.02
N GLN A 40 -10.10 5.86 -10.81
CA GLN A 40 -9.82 6.96 -11.73
C GLN A 40 -9.41 8.22 -10.97
N MET A 41 -8.43 8.93 -11.52
CA MET A 41 -8.05 10.27 -11.08
C MET A 41 -8.06 11.15 -12.32
N THR A 42 -8.65 12.33 -12.19
CA THR A 42 -8.72 13.37 -13.20
C THR A 42 -8.28 14.69 -12.57
N ARG A 43 -7.61 15.53 -13.34
CA ARG A 43 -7.32 16.90 -12.96
C ARG A 43 -8.42 17.77 -13.56
N LEU A 44 -9.08 18.56 -12.72
CA LEU A 44 -9.98 19.60 -13.18
C LEU A 44 -9.17 20.87 -13.46
N GLU A 45 -9.19 21.31 -14.71
CA GLU A 45 -8.57 22.56 -15.14
C GLU A 45 -9.63 23.56 -15.53
N ARG A 46 -9.49 24.80 -15.05
CA ARG A 46 -10.28 25.93 -15.52
C ARG A 46 -9.58 26.60 -16.69
N LYS A 47 -10.12 26.44 -17.90
CA LYS A 47 -9.77 27.27 -19.06
C LYS A 47 -10.91 28.26 -19.31
N ALA A 48 -11.42 28.37 -20.54
CA ALA A 48 -12.69 29.04 -20.79
C ALA A 48 -13.87 28.29 -20.13
N GLU A 49 -13.80 26.95 -20.16
CA GLU A 49 -14.72 26.03 -19.50
C GLU A 49 -13.95 25.14 -18.50
N TRP A 50 -14.69 24.42 -17.64
CA TRP A 50 -14.10 23.40 -16.79
C TRP A 50 -13.84 22.16 -17.62
N ILE A 51 -12.60 21.66 -17.59
CA ILE A 51 -12.19 20.47 -18.34
C ILE A 51 -11.64 19.46 -17.35
N ALA A 52 -12.17 18.24 -17.40
CA ALA A 52 -11.58 17.09 -16.73
C ALA A 52 -10.56 16.44 -17.65
N ASP A 53 -9.29 16.47 -17.26
CA ASP A 53 -8.19 15.88 -18.02
C ASP A 53 -7.50 14.79 -17.20
N ASN A 54 -7.36 13.61 -17.76
CA ASN A 54 -6.57 12.51 -17.18
C ASN A 54 -5.22 12.32 -17.87
N ARG A 55 -4.96 13.06 -18.96
CA ARG A 55 -3.71 12.93 -19.73
C ARG A 55 -2.52 13.30 -18.86
N GLY A 56 -1.52 12.43 -18.90
CA GLY A 56 -0.29 12.62 -18.14
C GLY A 56 -0.39 12.31 -16.66
N ILE A 57 -1.56 12.08 -16.03
CA ILE A 57 -1.62 11.65 -14.62
C ILE A 57 -0.89 10.33 -14.43
N PHE A 58 -1.08 9.41 -15.38
CA PHE A 58 -0.38 8.13 -15.35
C PHE A 58 1.14 8.33 -15.46
N ASP A 59 1.60 9.05 -16.47
CA ASP A 59 3.05 9.19 -16.74
C ASP A 59 3.77 10.12 -15.75
N SER A 60 3.09 11.12 -15.21
CA SER A 60 3.70 12.12 -14.32
C SER A 60 3.59 11.80 -12.84
N LEU A 61 2.58 11.02 -12.41
CA LEU A 61 2.35 10.70 -11.00
C LEU A 61 2.39 9.19 -10.73
N VAL A 62 1.52 8.42 -11.39
CA VAL A 62 1.33 7.00 -11.08
C VAL A 62 2.57 6.18 -11.39
N TYR A 63 3.10 6.30 -12.61
CA TYR A 63 4.20 5.48 -13.09
C TYR A 63 5.52 5.77 -12.35
N PRO A 64 5.91 7.04 -12.08
CA PRO A 64 7.07 7.35 -11.24
C PRO A 64 6.92 6.83 -9.81
N LEU A 65 5.77 7.01 -9.16
CA LEU A 65 5.54 6.50 -7.80
C LEU A 65 5.58 4.97 -7.75
N ALA A 66 5.02 4.30 -8.74
CA ALA A 66 5.04 2.85 -8.81
C ALA A 66 6.46 2.32 -9.05
N LYS A 67 7.26 2.96 -9.91
CA LYS A 67 8.69 2.65 -10.07
C LYS A 67 9.49 2.87 -8.78
N ALA A 68 9.29 4.00 -8.10
CA ALA A 68 9.95 4.27 -6.82
C ALA A 68 9.57 3.21 -5.78
N THR A 69 8.28 2.87 -5.70
CA THR A 69 7.78 1.81 -4.82
C THR A 69 8.43 0.47 -5.13
N GLN A 70 8.51 0.08 -6.40
CA GLN A 70 9.16 -1.17 -6.83
C GLN A 70 10.66 -1.17 -6.48
N HIS A 71 11.35 -0.06 -6.72
CA HIS A 71 12.77 0.09 -6.42
C HIS A 71 13.05 -0.07 -4.91
N TYR A 72 12.30 0.61 -4.06
CA TYR A 72 12.48 0.46 -2.61
C TYR A 72 12.09 -0.94 -2.13
N ARG A 73 11.06 -1.56 -2.72
CA ARG A 73 10.68 -2.95 -2.44
C ARG A 73 11.73 -3.97 -2.90
N SER A 74 12.54 -3.67 -3.91
CA SER A 74 13.61 -4.58 -4.37
C SER A 74 14.89 -4.43 -3.57
N GLN A 75 15.19 -3.21 -3.07
CA GLN A 75 16.36 -2.96 -2.23
C GLN A 75 16.19 -3.49 -0.81
N ARG A 76 14.99 -3.36 -0.26
CA ARG A 76 14.66 -3.77 1.09
C ARG A 76 13.85 -5.04 0.97
N GLN A 77 14.15 -6.08 1.74
CA GLN A 77 13.37 -7.32 1.78
C GLN A 77 11.98 -7.07 2.43
N THR A 78 11.23 -6.10 1.93
CA THR A 78 9.92 -5.64 2.45
C THR A 78 8.86 -6.74 2.41
N SER A 79 9.06 -7.78 1.61
CA SER A 79 8.20 -8.97 1.51
C SER A 79 8.70 -10.18 2.30
N ARG A 80 9.92 -10.10 2.88
CA ARG A 80 10.52 -11.18 3.68
C ARG A 80 11.34 -10.58 4.82
N VAL A 81 10.85 -10.73 6.04
CA VAL A 81 11.71 -10.61 7.21
C VAL A 81 12.54 -11.87 7.28
N VAL A 82 13.77 -11.79 6.79
CA VAL A 82 14.79 -12.79 7.04
C VAL A 82 15.37 -12.45 8.41
N HIS A 83 15.09 -13.28 9.41
CA HIS A 83 15.82 -13.19 10.67
C HIS A 83 17.17 -13.87 10.44
N ASP A 84 18.19 -13.05 10.22
CA ASP A 84 19.56 -13.51 10.30
C ASP A 84 19.82 -13.87 11.77
N ARG A 85 19.99 -15.16 12.09
CA ARG A 85 20.27 -15.59 13.48
C ARG A 85 21.58 -15.06 14.04
N SER A 86 22.46 -14.49 13.20
CA SER A 86 23.63 -13.73 13.67
C SER A 86 23.29 -12.32 14.18
N ARG A 87 22.04 -11.87 13.97
CA ARG A 87 21.51 -10.59 14.46
C ARG A 87 20.39 -10.85 15.46
N ASP A 88 20.39 -10.10 16.54
CA ASP A 88 19.34 -10.17 17.57
C ASP A 88 18.08 -9.34 17.20
N TRP A 89 17.99 -8.83 15.96
CA TRP A 89 16.94 -7.94 15.54
C TRP A 89 16.54 -8.16 14.08
N ALA A 90 15.26 -7.92 13.80
CA ALA A 90 14.69 -7.92 12.46
C ALA A 90 13.94 -6.61 12.21
N SER A 91 13.83 -6.21 10.94
CA SER A 91 13.13 -4.96 10.57
C SER A 91 12.12 -5.19 9.46
N ILE A 92 10.97 -4.53 9.59
CA ILE A 92 9.95 -4.43 8.55
C ILE A 92 9.77 -2.97 8.20
N GLN A 93 9.60 -2.71 6.92
CA GLN A 93 9.34 -1.36 6.42
C GLN A 93 8.11 -1.38 5.55
N PHE A 94 7.17 -0.51 5.90
CA PHE A 94 5.98 -0.24 5.12
C PHE A 94 6.21 1.02 4.28
N LEU A 95 5.82 0.95 3.01
CA LEU A 95 5.97 2.03 2.04
C LEU A 95 4.57 2.51 1.64
N TYR A 96 4.30 3.79 1.88
CA TYR A 96 3.05 4.48 1.54
C TYR A 96 3.33 5.49 0.44
N PRO A 97 3.19 5.12 -0.85
CA PRO A 97 3.30 6.10 -1.92
C PRO A 97 2.11 7.06 -1.83
N MET A 98 2.40 8.35 -1.87
CA MET A 98 1.42 9.40 -1.68
C MET A 98 1.62 10.52 -2.70
N VAL A 99 0.52 11.12 -3.12
CA VAL A 99 0.48 12.40 -3.84
C VAL A 99 -0.04 13.46 -2.89
N VAL A 100 0.76 14.48 -2.61
CA VAL A 100 0.33 15.66 -1.85
C VAL A 100 0.01 16.78 -2.82
N THR A 101 -1.17 17.38 -2.71
CA THR A 101 -1.62 18.45 -3.61
C THR A 101 -2.28 19.59 -2.85
N SER A 102 -2.10 20.82 -3.31
CA SER A 102 -2.80 22.00 -2.78
C SER A 102 -4.19 22.21 -3.40
N ALA A 103 -4.56 21.43 -4.42
CA ALA A 103 -5.86 21.52 -5.05
C ALA A 103 -6.91 20.75 -4.22
N PRO A 104 -8.16 21.25 -4.11
CA PRO A 104 -9.24 20.50 -3.47
C PRO A 104 -9.43 19.14 -4.12
N LEU A 105 -9.70 18.12 -3.30
CA LEU A 105 -9.98 16.77 -3.77
C LEU A 105 -11.49 16.55 -3.77
N TYR A 106 -11.97 15.94 -4.85
CA TYR A 106 -13.36 15.53 -5.01
C TYR A 106 -13.41 14.03 -5.22
N LYS A 107 -14.19 13.34 -4.38
CA LYS A 107 -14.52 11.93 -4.51
C LYS A 107 -15.88 11.84 -5.19
N VAL A 108 -16.00 10.97 -6.20
CA VAL A 108 -17.26 10.67 -6.86
C VAL A 108 -17.43 9.16 -6.87
N ASP A 109 -18.49 8.66 -6.26
CA ASP A 109 -18.88 7.25 -6.34
C ASP A 109 -19.87 7.08 -7.51
N VAL A 110 -19.42 6.41 -8.57
CA VAL A 110 -20.23 6.14 -9.76
C VAL A 110 -21.05 4.85 -9.64
N SER A 111 -20.99 4.16 -8.50
CA SER A 111 -21.76 2.94 -8.25
C SER A 111 -23.12 3.20 -7.59
N ALA A 112 -23.36 4.43 -7.11
CA ALA A 112 -24.61 4.84 -6.48
C ALA A 112 -25.12 6.14 -7.11
N GLU A 113 -26.38 6.15 -7.55
CA GLU A 113 -27.06 7.37 -8.01
C GLU A 113 -27.79 8.03 -6.82
N PRO A 114 -27.74 9.37 -6.71
CA PRO A 114 -27.15 10.35 -7.64
C PRO A 114 -25.62 10.46 -7.55
N TYR A 115 -24.97 10.77 -8.68
CA TYR A 115 -23.53 10.99 -8.75
C TYR A 115 -23.13 12.35 -8.16
N GLU A 116 -23.00 12.40 -6.83
CA GLU A 116 -22.66 13.64 -6.12
C GLU A 116 -21.16 13.71 -5.79
N PRO A 117 -20.47 14.81 -6.16
CA PRO A 117 -19.08 15.03 -5.75
C PRO A 117 -19.01 15.41 -4.28
N GLU A 118 -18.22 14.65 -3.52
CA GLU A 118 -17.91 14.92 -2.12
C GLU A 118 -16.51 15.54 -2.01
N VAL A 119 -16.39 16.68 -1.33
CA VAL A 119 -15.09 17.25 -0.98
C VAL A 119 -14.47 16.39 0.10
N VAL A 120 -13.25 15.92 -0.12
CA VAL A 120 -12.52 15.06 0.83
C VAL A 120 -11.13 15.62 1.09
N ASP A 121 -10.58 15.33 2.27
CA ASP A 121 -9.21 15.72 2.61
C ASP A 121 -8.16 14.77 2.04
N TRP A 122 -8.55 13.52 1.81
CA TRP A 122 -7.72 12.51 1.18
C TRP A 122 -8.57 11.40 0.55
N VAL A 123 -7.98 10.66 -0.38
CA VAL A 123 -8.62 9.49 -1.00
C VAL A 123 -7.56 8.49 -1.48
N PRO A 124 -7.72 7.18 -1.20
CA PRO A 124 -6.82 6.17 -1.74
C PRO A 124 -7.21 5.84 -3.19
N MET A 125 -6.23 5.76 -4.07
CA MET A 125 -6.38 5.32 -5.46
C MET A 125 -5.68 3.99 -5.68
N VAL A 126 -6.31 3.10 -6.43
CA VAL A 126 -5.73 1.83 -6.85
C VAL A 126 -5.41 1.81 -8.34
N ARG A 127 -4.20 1.35 -8.67
CA ARG A 127 -3.70 1.19 -10.03
C ARG A 127 -3.10 -0.18 -10.20
N GLU A 128 -3.63 -0.95 -11.14
CA GLU A 128 -2.97 -2.15 -11.62
C GLU A 128 -2.12 -1.79 -12.83
N ILE A 129 -0.83 -2.10 -12.77
CA ILE A 129 0.12 -1.88 -13.86
C ILE A 129 0.57 -3.25 -14.35
N ARG A 130 0.45 -3.47 -15.65
CA ARG A 130 0.96 -4.65 -16.35
C ARG A 130 1.83 -4.19 -17.51
N SER A 131 3.15 -4.20 -17.33
CA SER A 131 4.11 -3.80 -18.35
C SER A 131 5.33 -4.72 -18.36
N GLY A 132 6.18 -4.60 -19.38
CA GLY A 132 7.41 -5.39 -19.46
C GLY A 132 8.41 -5.13 -18.32
N THR A 133 8.31 -3.99 -17.62
CA THR A 133 9.27 -3.58 -16.58
C THR A 133 8.66 -3.40 -15.20
N LEU A 134 7.35 -3.16 -15.12
CA LEU A 134 6.63 -2.83 -13.90
C LEU A 134 5.33 -3.61 -13.88
N ASN A 135 5.16 -4.46 -12.87
CA ASN A 135 3.96 -5.26 -12.66
C ASN A 135 3.48 -5.11 -11.23
N GLY A 136 2.15 -5.12 -11.05
CA GLY A 136 1.53 -5.24 -9.74
C GLY A 136 0.41 -4.23 -9.49
N ARG A 137 -0.17 -4.35 -8.29
CA ARG A 137 -1.22 -3.48 -7.78
C ARG A 137 -0.62 -2.46 -6.81
N TYR A 138 -0.81 -1.19 -7.11
CA TYR A 138 -0.30 -0.05 -6.34
C TYR A 138 -1.49 0.70 -5.75
N VAL A 139 -1.46 0.90 -4.44
CA VAL A 139 -2.37 1.82 -3.73
C VAL A 139 -1.57 3.09 -3.50
N ILE A 140 -2.10 4.23 -3.92
CA ILE A 140 -1.49 5.55 -3.81
C ILE A 140 -2.50 6.45 -3.13
N ASP A 141 -2.10 7.04 -2.00
CA ASP A 141 -2.97 7.95 -1.26
C ASP A 141 -2.82 9.36 -1.85
N THR A 142 -3.92 10.01 -2.18
CA THR A 142 -3.91 11.41 -2.59
C THR A 142 -4.40 12.24 -1.41
N VAL A 143 -3.59 13.17 -0.94
CA VAL A 143 -3.83 13.93 0.29
C VAL A 143 -3.76 15.42 -0.03
N HIS A 144 -4.75 16.17 0.45
CA HIS A 144 -4.71 17.62 0.38
C HIS A 144 -3.64 18.15 1.34
N ALA A 145 -2.83 19.12 0.90
CA ALA A 145 -1.67 19.60 1.65
C ALA A 145 -2.03 20.11 3.06
N GLY A 146 -3.19 20.75 3.21
CA GLY A 146 -3.67 21.23 4.51
C GLY A 146 -4.08 20.12 5.48
N ALA A 147 -4.34 18.92 4.97
CA ALA A 147 -4.75 17.75 5.76
C ALA A 147 -3.61 16.72 5.94
N LEU A 148 -2.39 17.01 5.46
CA LEU A 148 -1.29 16.05 5.56
C LEU A 148 -0.96 15.69 7.02
N GLY A 149 -0.98 16.67 7.93
CA GLY A 149 -0.74 16.44 9.35
C GLY A 149 -1.76 15.49 9.96
N SER A 150 -3.05 15.83 9.85
CA SER A 150 -4.14 14.99 10.35
C SER A 150 -4.16 13.62 9.67
N TYR A 151 -3.89 13.54 8.36
CA TYR A 151 -3.77 12.27 7.66
C TYR A 151 -2.71 11.35 8.29
N LEU A 152 -1.53 11.89 8.58
CA LEU A 152 -0.47 11.12 9.21
C LEU A 152 -0.85 10.71 10.64
N ASP A 153 -1.46 11.61 11.41
CA ASP A 153 -1.81 11.38 12.82
C ASP A 153 -3.01 10.45 13.01
N GLU A 154 -3.97 10.47 12.09
CA GLU A 154 -5.24 9.76 12.22
C GLU A 154 -5.31 8.47 11.40
N HIS A 155 -4.45 8.30 10.39
CA HIS A 155 -4.45 7.10 9.55
C HIS A 155 -3.13 6.33 9.60
N ILE A 156 -1.99 6.98 9.45
CA ILE A 156 -0.70 6.29 9.43
C ILE A 156 -0.22 5.95 10.84
N GLY A 157 -0.34 6.89 11.79
CA GLY A 157 0.05 6.73 13.18
C GLY A 157 -0.66 5.58 13.88
N PRO A 158 -2.00 5.49 13.84
CA PRO A 158 -2.75 4.41 14.47
C PRO A 158 -2.40 3.04 13.89
N PHE A 159 -2.25 2.95 12.56
CA PHE A 159 -1.79 1.71 11.93
C PHE A 159 -0.38 1.31 12.39
N ALA A 160 0.55 2.26 12.48
CA ALA A 160 1.90 1.99 12.99
C ALA A 160 1.88 1.54 14.46
N ALA A 161 1.02 2.14 15.29
CA ALA A 161 0.84 1.74 16.68
C ALA A 161 0.25 0.33 16.81
N ASP A 162 -0.71 -0.03 15.95
CA ASP A 162 -1.28 -1.38 15.91
C ASP A 162 -0.24 -2.42 15.47
N LEU A 163 0.58 -2.10 14.46
CA LEU A 163 1.71 -2.93 14.06
C LEU A 163 2.72 -3.14 15.19
N GLN A 164 3.07 -2.07 15.91
CA GLN A 164 3.97 -2.12 17.04
C GLN A 164 3.42 -3.07 18.13
N ARG A 165 2.13 -2.97 18.43
CA ARG A 165 1.46 -3.84 19.41
C ARG A 165 1.51 -5.30 18.97
N LEU A 166 1.18 -5.60 17.71
CA LEU A 166 1.27 -6.94 17.16
C LEU A 166 2.70 -7.50 17.28
N ALA A 167 3.72 -6.68 17.01
CA ALA A 167 5.12 -7.10 17.10
C ALA A 167 5.59 -7.29 18.55
N GLN A 168 5.04 -6.56 19.51
CA GLN A 168 5.30 -6.76 20.94
C GLN A 168 4.65 -8.03 21.48
N ASP A 169 3.44 -8.33 21.01
CA ASP A 169 2.69 -9.52 21.43
C ASP A 169 3.31 -10.81 20.88
N ASP A 170 3.81 -10.78 19.64
CA ASP A 170 4.43 -11.93 18.98
C ASP A 170 5.44 -11.47 17.91
N ALA A 171 6.67 -11.20 18.34
CA ALA A 171 7.74 -10.77 17.44
C ALA A 171 8.15 -11.87 16.44
N GLU A 172 8.10 -13.15 16.84
CA GLU A 172 8.49 -14.27 16.00
C GLU A 172 7.58 -14.44 14.79
N ARG A 173 6.31 -14.07 14.93
CA ARG A 173 5.36 -14.04 13.81
C ARG A 173 5.82 -13.23 12.62
N PHE A 174 6.53 -12.14 12.88
CA PHE A 174 7.04 -11.27 11.83
C PHE A 174 8.24 -11.88 11.11
N ILE A 175 8.87 -12.93 11.64
CA ILE A 175 9.96 -13.67 10.99
C ILE A 175 9.38 -14.62 9.95
N THR A 176 9.74 -14.42 8.68
CA THR A 176 9.14 -15.17 7.54
C THR A 176 10.07 -16.23 6.93
N SER A 177 11.35 -16.24 7.33
CA SER A 177 12.33 -17.28 6.98
C SER A 177 13.51 -17.26 7.96
N GLY A 178 14.02 -18.43 8.32
CA GLY A 178 15.31 -18.64 8.99
C GLY A 178 16.17 -19.60 8.17
N TYR A 179 17.47 -19.36 8.12
CA TYR A 179 18.44 -20.33 7.62
C TYR A 179 18.79 -21.30 8.76
N GLU A 180 18.68 -22.60 8.52
CA GLU A 180 19.37 -23.61 9.31
C GLU A 180 20.77 -23.75 8.68
N GLU A 181 21.81 -23.34 9.40
CA GLU A 181 23.16 -23.85 9.09
C GLU A 181 23.15 -25.35 9.42
N GLY A 182 23.38 -26.17 8.39
CA GLY A 182 23.71 -27.58 8.55
C GLY A 182 25.21 -27.76 8.78
#